data_AF-A0A2N1CYR4-F1
#
_entry.id   AF-A0A2N1CYR4-F1
#
_cell.length_a   1.000
_cell.length_b   1.000
_cell.length_c   1.000
_cell.angle_alpha   90.00
_cell.angle_beta   90.00
_cell.angle_gamma   90.00
#
_symmetry.space_group_name_H-M   'P 1'
#
loop_
_entity.id
_entity.type
_entity.pdbx_description
1 polymer ?
#
loop_
_entity_poly.entity_id
_entity_poly.type
_entity_poly.pdbx_seq_one_letter_code
_entity_poly.pdbx_strand_id
1 'polypeptide(L)'
;MNQKASQLLKSNTFLISTLPVFSVALSFIFEAGFISYYGIPYSIIYIDINKTLIALSIISISAFSVWQFFTVLKNLSDRGGKLISSICIALIPSAFFAILFLLIELYTALWLCLAMFLFTAGYSYWLLYKPERLDEKLNTEQDNPVSKAAKEFLFYSILITMAVYTIGHRQAADKTSYFLLGKEEALIEIYGDKAVTIGFNSETGVLTGKVKIFQIDSSGFTGETKKIGKLTKAKQY
;
A
#
# COMPACT_ATOMS: atom_id res chain seq x y z
N MET A 1 -10.30 4.47 40.40
CA MET A 1 -9.54 4.19 39.15
C MET A 1 -10.00 5.20 38.10
N ASN A 2 -9.09 5.99 37.53
CA ASN A 2 -9.44 7.16 36.71
C ASN A 2 -10.12 6.72 35.40
N GLN A 3 -11.38 7.11 35.16
CA GLN A 3 -12.17 6.70 33.99
C GLN A 3 -11.43 6.96 32.66
N LYS A 4 -10.68 8.07 32.59
CA LYS A 4 -9.83 8.41 31.44
C LYS A 4 -8.70 7.40 31.20
N ALA A 5 -8.05 6.91 32.26
CA ALA A 5 -6.98 5.92 32.15
C ALA A 5 -7.52 4.55 31.67
N SER A 6 -8.71 4.16 32.16
CA SER A 6 -9.38 2.93 31.70
C SER A 6 -9.82 3.02 30.24
N GLN A 7 -10.32 4.18 29.79
CA GLN A 7 -10.67 4.40 28.38
C GLN A 7 -9.45 4.41 27.46
N LEU A 8 -8.35 5.05 27.86
CA LEU A 8 -7.09 5.04 27.11
C LEU A 8 -6.50 3.63 26.97
N LEU A 9 -6.49 2.85 28.06
CA LEU A 9 -6.06 1.46 28.03
C LEU A 9 -6.90 0.63 27.05
N LYS A 10 -8.22 0.72 27.13
CA LYS A 10 -9.12 0.00 26.20
C LYS A 10 -8.89 0.40 24.75
N SER A 11 -8.72 1.69 24.47
CA SER A 11 -8.44 2.20 23.12
C SER A 11 -7.11 1.70 22.57
N ASN A 12 -6.06 1.72 23.38
CA ASN A 12 -4.73 1.27 22.97
C ASN A 12 -4.67 -0.25 22.78
N THR A 13 -5.31 -1.02 23.68
CA THR A 13 -5.41 -2.48 23.54
C THR A 13 -6.17 -2.86 22.27
N PHE A 14 -7.27 -2.17 21.96
CA PHE A 14 -8.01 -2.38 20.71
C PHE A 14 -7.13 -2.12 19.49
N LEU A 15 -6.44 -0.98 19.44
CA LEU A 15 -5.55 -0.60 18.34
C LEU A 15 -4.45 -1.66 18.11
N ILE A 16 -3.77 -2.08 19.18
CA ILE A 16 -2.74 -3.11 19.13
C ILE A 16 -3.31 -4.45 18.65
N SER A 17 -4.52 -4.82 19.08
CA SER A 17 -5.17 -6.07 18.66
C SER A 17 -5.63 -6.08 17.20
N THR A 18 -5.93 -4.90 16.62
CA THR A 18 -6.36 -4.79 15.22
C THR A 18 -5.20 -4.80 14.22
N LEU A 19 -3.99 -4.44 14.65
CA LEU A 19 -2.82 -4.35 13.77
C LEU A 19 -2.48 -5.68 13.04
N PRO A 20 -2.49 -6.85 13.69
CA PRO A 20 -2.29 -8.12 13.00
C PRO A 20 -3.33 -8.39 11.92
N VAL A 21 -4.60 -8.03 12.15
CA VAL A 21 -5.68 -8.22 11.18
C VAL A 21 -5.42 -7.38 9.92
N PHE A 22 -5.06 -6.11 10.09
CA PHE A 22 -4.66 -5.24 8.97
C PHE A 22 -3.42 -5.77 8.27
N SER A 23 -2.44 -6.27 9.02
CA SER A 23 -1.22 -6.85 8.45
C SER A 23 -1.55 -8.03 7.52
N VAL A 24 -2.36 -8.98 8.01
CA VAL A 24 -2.81 -10.13 7.19
C VAL A 24 -3.58 -9.68 5.96
N ALA A 25 -4.51 -8.73 6.10
CA ALA A 25 -5.30 -8.22 4.98
C ALA A 25 -4.42 -7.56 3.91
N LEU A 26 -3.48 -6.70 4.31
CA LEU A 26 -2.57 -6.04 3.39
C LEU A 26 -1.59 -7.02 2.73
N SER A 27 -1.07 -7.99 3.48
CA SER A 27 -0.26 -9.08 2.90
C SER A 27 -1.05 -9.87 1.86
N PHE A 28 -2.31 -10.20 2.14
CA PHE A 28 -3.16 -10.89 1.19
C PHE A 28 -3.42 -10.08 -0.08
N ILE A 29 -3.74 -8.78 0.06
CA ILE A 29 -3.98 -7.88 -1.09
C ILE A 29 -2.71 -7.76 -1.95
N PHE A 30 -1.54 -7.65 -1.32
CA PHE A 30 -0.26 -7.61 -2.01
C PHE A 30 0.00 -8.89 -2.81
N GLU A 31 -0.16 -10.05 -2.17
CA GLU A 31 0.02 -11.36 -2.81
C GLU A 31 -1.00 -11.57 -3.93
N ALA A 32 -2.24 -11.13 -3.74
CA ALA A 32 -3.26 -11.15 -4.79
C ALA A 32 -2.84 -10.32 -6.01
N GLY A 33 -2.29 -9.13 -5.79
CA GLY A 33 -1.66 -8.33 -6.84
C GLY A 33 -0.55 -9.11 -7.55
N PHE A 34 0.40 -9.66 -6.78
CA PHE A 34 1.56 -10.40 -7.29
C PHE A 34 1.16 -11.59 -8.18
N ILE A 35 0.28 -12.46 -7.71
CA ILE A 35 -0.08 -13.67 -8.46
C ILE A 35 -1.05 -13.42 -9.62
N SER A 36 -1.81 -12.31 -9.58
CA SER A 36 -2.66 -11.90 -10.71
C SER A 36 -1.85 -11.62 -11.98
N TYR A 37 -0.58 -11.22 -11.83
CA TYR A 37 0.35 -11.07 -12.95
C TYR A 37 0.55 -12.39 -13.70
N TYR A 38 0.59 -13.50 -12.98
CA TYR A 38 0.85 -14.82 -13.55
C TYR A 38 -0.44 -15.57 -13.92
N GLY A 39 -1.62 -15.01 -13.63
CA GLY A 39 -2.92 -15.65 -13.90
C GLY A 39 -3.23 -16.82 -12.96
N ILE A 40 -2.63 -16.85 -11.79
CA ILE A 40 -2.79 -17.90 -10.78
C ILE A 40 -4.02 -17.57 -9.90
N PRO A 41 -4.87 -18.56 -9.53
CA PRO A 41 -6.05 -18.30 -8.72
C PRO A 41 -5.71 -17.92 -7.27
N TYR A 42 -6.51 -17.01 -6.69
CA TYR A 42 -6.30 -16.47 -5.34
C TYR A 42 -6.46 -17.50 -4.20
N SER A 43 -7.10 -18.65 -4.46
CA SER A 43 -7.32 -19.70 -3.45
C SER A 43 -6.05 -20.38 -2.95
N ILE A 44 -4.91 -20.16 -3.62
CA ILE A 44 -3.62 -20.76 -3.26
C ILE A 44 -2.84 -19.87 -2.28
N ILE A 45 -3.20 -18.59 -2.16
CA ILE A 45 -2.49 -17.64 -1.30
C ILE A 45 -2.55 -18.13 0.14
N TYR A 46 -1.38 -18.37 0.70
CA TYR A 46 -1.19 -18.65 2.12
C TYR A 46 -0.33 -17.56 2.75
N ILE A 47 -0.86 -16.89 3.76
CA ILE A 47 -0.13 -15.85 4.50
C ILE A 47 0.48 -16.49 5.74
N ASP A 48 1.78 -16.76 5.66
CA ASP A 48 2.55 -17.27 6.79
C ASP A 48 2.77 -16.19 7.87
N ILE A 49 3.09 -16.62 9.08
CA ILE A 49 3.40 -15.74 10.21
C ILE A 49 4.59 -14.83 9.89
N ASN A 50 5.58 -15.31 9.13
CA ASN A 50 6.72 -14.51 8.71
C ASN A 50 6.29 -13.33 7.82
N LYS A 51 5.41 -13.57 6.85
CA LYS A 51 4.88 -12.51 5.97
C LYS A 51 4.06 -11.50 6.78
N THR A 52 3.30 -11.97 7.76
CA THR A 52 2.54 -11.11 8.68
C THR A 52 3.44 -10.25 9.57
N LEU A 53 4.55 -10.80 10.08
CA LEU A 53 5.50 -10.05 10.90
C LEU A 53 6.24 -9.00 10.08
N ILE A 54 6.69 -9.34 8.87
CA ILE A 54 7.33 -8.38 7.95
C ILE A 54 6.37 -7.24 7.62
N ALA A 55 5.13 -7.55 7.24
CA ALA A 55 4.13 -6.52 6.95
C ALA A 55 3.83 -5.65 8.18
N LEU A 56 3.75 -6.23 9.38
CA LEU A 56 3.56 -5.49 10.62
C LEU A 56 4.73 -4.54 10.92
N SER A 57 5.97 -4.98 10.71
CA SER A 57 7.16 -4.14 10.85
C SER A 57 7.15 -2.98 9.87
N ILE A 58 6.80 -3.23 8.60
CA ILE A 58 6.70 -2.20 7.56
C ILE A 58 5.61 -1.18 7.92
N ILE A 59 4.42 -1.63 8.32
CA ILE A 59 3.32 -0.76 8.74
C ILE A 59 3.76 0.11 9.91
N SER A 60 4.43 -0.46 10.91
CA SER A 60 4.88 0.25 12.10
C SER A 60 5.93 1.31 11.77
N ILE A 61 6.92 0.97 10.93
CA ILE A 61 7.96 1.91 10.47
C ILE A 61 7.36 3.03 9.62
N SER A 62 6.44 2.70 8.72
CA SER A 62 5.73 3.69 7.89
C SER A 62 4.87 4.61 8.73
N ALA A 63 4.11 4.09 9.69
CA ALA A 63 3.30 4.89 10.61
C ALA A 63 4.17 5.83 11.44
N PHE A 64 5.30 5.35 11.96
CA PHE A 64 6.27 6.19 12.67
C PHE A 64 6.86 7.28 11.78
N SER A 65 7.23 6.95 10.54
CA SER A 65 7.79 7.92 9.58
C SER A 65 6.78 9.01 9.22
N VAL A 66 5.52 8.62 8.99
CA VAL A 66 4.41 9.55 8.73
C VAL A 66 4.16 10.44 9.94
N TRP A 67 4.17 9.88 11.16
CA TRP A 67 4.05 10.65 12.39
C TRP A 67 5.17 11.70 12.53
N GLN A 68 6.42 11.31 12.29
CA GLN A 68 7.57 12.22 12.34
C GLN A 68 7.44 13.33 11.31
N PHE A 69 7.04 12.98 10.08
CA PHE A 69 6.79 13.95 9.02
C PHE A 69 5.74 14.99 9.44
N PHE A 70 4.59 14.57 9.98
CA PHE A 70 3.58 15.50 10.48
C PHE A 70 4.06 16.35 11.65
N THR A 71 4.86 15.78 12.54
CA THR A 71 5.44 16.51 13.68
C THR A 71 6.37 17.62 13.19
N VAL A 72 7.21 17.34 12.20
CA VAL A 72 8.09 18.34 11.56
C VAL A 72 7.27 19.43 10.88
N LEU A 73 6.25 19.06 10.10
CA LEU A 73 5.36 20.03 9.45
C LEU A 73 4.64 20.93 10.45
N LYS A 74 4.14 20.36 11.54
CA LYS A 74 3.51 21.12 12.62
C LYS A 74 4.51 22.11 13.25
N ASN A 75 5.70 21.65 13.60
CA ASN A 75 6.73 22.51 14.20
C ASN A 75 7.15 23.66 13.26
N LEU A 76 7.22 23.41 11.95
CA LEU A 76 7.48 24.43 10.94
C LEU A 76 6.30 25.40 10.81
N SER A 77 5.07 24.88 10.83
CA SER A 77 3.84 25.68 10.77
C SER A 77 3.65 26.57 11.98
N ASP A 78 4.01 26.11 13.18
CA ASP A 78 3.85 26.86 14.44
C ASP A 78 4.89 27.98 14.58
N ARG A 79 6.08 27.79 14.00
CA ARG A 79 7.17 28.79 14.02
C ARG A 79 7.13 29.74 12.84
N GLY A 80 6.64 29.27 11.70
CA GLY A 80 6.52 30.04 10.48
C GLY A 80 5.24 30.86 10.49
N GLY A 81 5.31 32.13 10.09
CA GLY A 81 4.12 32.95 9.92
C GLY A 81 3.11 32.35 8.93
N LYS A 82 1.95 33.01 8.76
CA LYS A 82 0.79 32.50 7.99
C LYS A 82 1.10 31.86 6.63
N LEU A 83 2.09 32.39 5.91
CA LEU A 83 2.53 31.85 4.61
C LEU A 83 3.20 30.47 4.73
N ILE A 84 4.07 30.27 5.73
CA ILE A 84 4.74 28.99 5.97
C ILE A 84 3.72 27.96 6.48
N SER A 85 2.84 28.34 7.40
CA SER A 85 1.77 27.46 7.89
C SER A 85 0.86 26.97 6.75
N SER A 86 0.50 27.88 5.83
CA SER A 86 -0.29 27.56 4.64
C SER A 86 0.39 26.53 3.72
N ILE A 87 1.70 26.70 3.47
CA ILE A 87 2.51 25.76 2.68
C ILE A 87 2.57 24.40 3.38
N CYS A 88 2.81 24.36 4.69
CA CYS A 88 2.88 23.11 5.45
C CYS A 88 1.55 22.34 5.42
N ILE A 89 0.41 23.03 5.53
CA ILE A 89 -0.93 22.41 5.43
C ILE A 89 -1.16 21.85 4.03
N ALA A 90 -0.81 22.61 2.99
CA ALA A 90 -0.98 22.20 1.60
C ALA A 90 -0.11 20.99 1.22
N LEU A 91 1.06 20.86 1.86
CA LEU A 91 2.00 19.77 1.61
C LEU A 91 1.42 18.39 1.98
N ILE A 92 0.52 18.33 2.96
CA ILE A 92 -0.04 17.07 3.49
C ILE A 92 -0.82 16.31 2.40
N PRO A 93 -1.92 16.86 1.84
CA PRO A 93 -2.68 16.15 0.81
C PRO A 93 -1.85 15.97 -0.46
N SER A 94 -1.04 16.96 -0.86
CA SER A 94 -0.25 16.85 -2.09
C SER A 94 0.82 15.77 -2.01
N ALA A 95 1.51 15.63 -0.87
CA ALA A 95 2.49 14.57 -0.68
C ALA A 95 1.83 13.19 -0.67
N PHE A 96 0.68 13.06 -0.01
CA PHE A 96 -0.09 11.81 0.00
C PHE A 96 -0.46 11.34 -1.42
N PHE A 97 -1.09 12.23 -2.21
CA PHE A 97 -1.47 11.89 -3.59
C PHE A 97 -0.26 11.70 -4.51
N ALA A 98 0.83 12.46 -4.33
CA ALA A 98 2.05 12.29 -5.12
C ALA A 98 2.67 10.91 -4.89
N ILE A 99 2.77 10.47 -3.64
CA ILE A 99 3.25 9.11 -3.30
C ILE A 99 2.32 8.07 -3.94
N LEU A 100 1.00 8.22 -3.82
CA LEU A 100 0.05 7.29 -4.40
C LEU A 100 0.17 7.21 -5.93
N PHE A 101 0.28 8.34 -6.62
CA PHE A 101 0.46 8.39 -8.08
C PHE A 101 1.80 7.84 -8.56
N LEU A 102 2.87 8.04 -7.80
CA LEU A 102 4.16 7.41 -8.08
C LEU A 102 4.07 5.88 -7.96
N LEU A 103 3.35 5.38 -6.96
CA LEU A 103 3.17 3.93 -6.76
C LEU A 103 2.37 3.28 -7.90
N ILE A 104 1.41 3.99 -8.50
CA ILE A 104 0.62 3.52 -9.65
C ILE A 104 1.19 3.94 -11.02
N GLU A 105 2.38 4.54 -11.07
CA GLU A 105 3.06 5.04 -12.28
C GLU A 105 2.27 6.07 -13.11
N LEU A 106 1.35 6.78 -12.49
CA LEU A 106 0.57 7.82 -13.16
C LEU A 106 1.33 9.14 -13.10
N TYR A 107 2.51 9.20 -13.72
CA TYR A 107 3.42 10.35 -13.65
C TYR A 107 2.78 11.65 -14.16
N THR A 108 1.87 11.55 -15.14
CA THR A 108 1.10 12.71 -15.63
C THR A 108 0.17 13.30 -14.57
N ALA A 109 -0.28 12.50 -13.59
CA ALA A 109 -1.08 12.97 -12.47
C ALA A 109 -0.26 13.70 -11.40
N LEU A 110 1.07 13.74 -11.47
CA LEU A 110 1.88 14.59 -10.59
C LEU A 110 1.59 16.09 -10.81
N TRP A 111 1.18 16.47 -12.03
CA TRP A 111 0.70 17.82 -12.31
C TRP A 111 -0.60 18.15 -11.56
N LEU A 112 -1.48 17.15 -11.35
CA LEU A 112 -2.66 17.32 -10.51
C LEU A 112 -2.27 17.51 -9.04
N CYS A 113 -1.22 16.83 -8.55
CA CYS A 113 -0.69 17.07 -7.20
C CYS A 113 -0.15 18.49 -7.03
N LEU A 114 0.55 19.02 -8.04
CA LEU A 114 1.02 20.41 -8.02
C LEU A 114 -0.14 21.40 -8.03
N ALA A 115 -1.15 21.17 -8.88
CA ALA A 115 -2.35 22.01 -8.91
C ALA A 115 -3.10 21.97 -7.57
N MET A 116 -3.23 20.78 -6.98
CA MET A 116 -3.85 20.58 -5.67
C MET A 116 -3.06 21.27 -4.56
N PHE A 117 -1.72 21.19 -4.60
CA PHE A 117 -0.84 21.91 -3.68
C PHE A 117 -1.04 23.42 -3.77
N LEU A 118 -1.00 24.00 -4.97
CA LEU A 118 -1.18 25.44 -5.16
C LEU A 118 -2.57 25.91 -4.71
N PHE A 119 -3.61 25.13 -5.04
CA PHE A 119 -4.97 25.44 -4.63
C PHE A 119 -5.14 25.39 -3.10
N THR A 120 -4.64 24.32 -2.46
CA THR A 120 -4.73 24.16 -1.01
C THR A 120 -3.88 25.18 -0.26
N ALA A 121 -2.71 25.56 -0.77
CA ALA A 121 -1.89 26.63 -0.23
C ALA A 121 -2.62 27.98 -0.33
N GLY A 122 -3.12 28.34 -1.51
CA GLY A 122 -3.90 29.57 -1.68
C GLY A 122 -5.12 29.64 -0.76
N TYR A 123 -5.88 28.53 -0.67
CA TYR A 123 -7.06 28.43 0.19
C TYR A 123 -6.71 28.51 1.69
N SER A 124 -5.68 27.79 2.14
CA SER A 124 -5.26 27.81 3.54
C SER A 124 -4.70 29.17 3.94
N TYR A 125 -3.94 29.83 3.06
CA TYR A 125 -3.45 31.19 3.28
C TYR A 125 -4.61 32.18 3.44
N TRP A 126 -5.61 32.09 2.56
CA TRP A 126 -6.82 32.93 2.62
C TRP A 126 -7.59 32.71 3.93
N LEU A 127 -7.71 31.46 4.38
CA LEU A 127 -8.38 31.10 5.65
C LEU A 127 -7.64 31.68 6.87
N LEU A 128 -6.31 31.52 6.92
CA LEU A 128 -5.46 32.04 8.00
C LEU A 128 -5.43 33.58 8.06
N TYR A 129 -5.79 34.25 6.96
CA TYR A 129 -5.91 35.70 6.93
C TYR A 129 -7.23 36.22 7.51
N LYS A 130 -8.31 35.43 7.47
CA LYS A 130 -9.64 35.78 8.01
C LYS A 130 -10.16 34.70 8.99
N PRO A 131 -9.67 34.67 10.24
CA PRO A 131 -9.95 33.60 11.20
C PRO A 131 -11.44 33.50 11.61
N GLU A 132 -12.19 34.61 11.58
CA GLU A 132 -13.63 34.64 11.95
C GLU A 132 -14.50 33.68 11.13
N ARG A 133 -14.08 33.29 9.91
CA ARG A 133 -14.79 32.34 9.04
C ARG A 133 -14.47 30.88 9.33
N LEU A 134 -13.40 30.61 10.09
CA LEU A 134 -12.97 29.26 10.44
C LEU A 134 -13.93 28.67 11.47
N ASP A 135 -14.29 29.47 12.47
CA ASP A 135 -15.23 29.12 13.53
C ASP A 135 -16.65 28.96 13.01
N GLU A 136 -17.07 29.81 12.06
CA GLU A 136 -18.39 29.69 11.41
C GLU A 136 -18.53 28.39 10.62
N LYS A 137 -17.52 28.01 9.81
CA LYS A 137 -17.53 26.76 9.04
C LYS A 137 -17.44 25.50 9.91
N LEU A 138 -16.63 25.50 10.97
CA LEU A 138 -16.56 24.39 11.92
C LEU A 138 -17.91 24.11 12.60
N ASN A 139 -18.72 25.16 12.80
CA ASN A 139 -20.03 25.06 13.41
C ASN A 139 -21.16 24.69 12.43
N THR A 140 -20.93 24.76 11.10
CA THR A 140 -21.98 24.50 10.09
C THR A 140 -22.00 23.06 9.55
N GLU A 141 -20.91 22.27 9.70
CA GLU A 141 -20.88 20.87 9.27
C GLU A 141 -21.53 19.95 10.32
N GLN A 142 -22.86 19.98 10.39
CA GLN A 142 -23.66 19.07 11.20
C GLN A 142 -24.03 17.80 10.41
N ASP A 143 -23.04 17.18 9.78
CA ASP A 143 -23.16 15.80 9.31
C ASP A 143 -23.00 14.86 10.52
N ASN A 144 -23.69 13.72 10.52
CA ASN A 144 -23.51 12.72 11.57
C ASN A 144 -22.01 12.30 11.61
N PRO A 145 -21.27 12.58 12.70
CA PRO A 145 -19.82 12.43 12.74
C PRO A 145 -19.35 11.00 12.43
N VAL A 146 -20.21 10.02 12.74
CA VAL A 146 -19.96 8.60 12.44
C VAL A 146 -20.01 8.33 10.93
N SER A 147 -20.95 8.94 10.21
CA SER A 147 -21.11 8.77 8.76
C SER A 147 -19.95 9.38 7.99
N LYS A 148 -19.49 10.57 8.40
CA LYS A 148 -18.33 11.24 7.80
C LYS A 148 -17.05 10.42 7.97
N ALA A 149 -16.75 9.99 9.20
CA ALA A 149 -15.60 9.15 9.49
C ALA A 149 -15.63 7.81 8.74
N ALA A 150 -16.80 7.19 8.62
CA ALA A 150 -16.95 5.94 7.87
C ALA A 150 -16.70 6.13 6.36
N LYS A 151 -17.21 7.21 5.75
CA LYS A 151 -16.96 7.52 4.33
C LYS A 151 -15.48 7.78 4.06
N GLU A 152 -14.84 8.58 4.92
CA GLU A 152 -13.40 8.86 4.82
C GLU A 152 -12.58 7.56 4.97
N PHE A 153 -12.90 6.74 5.97
CA PHE A 153 -12.26 5.44 6.17
C PHE A 153 -12.41 4.54 4.95
N LEU A 154 -13.62 4.41 4.38
CA LEU A 154 -13.87 3.62 3.19
C LEU A 154 -13.06 4.13 2.00
N PHE A 155 -13.07 5.44 1.75
CA PHE A 155 -12.31 6.05 0.67
C PHE A 155 -10.81 5.76 0.78
N TYR A 156 -10.22 5.98 1.95
CA TYR A 156 -8.80 5.69 2.17
C TYR A 156 -8.49 4.18 2.12
N SER A 157 -9.38 3.33 2.61
CA SER A 157 -9.20 1.87 2.56
C SER A 157 -9.14 1.35 1.11
N ILE A 158 -9.99 1.88 0.22
CA ILE A 158 -9.99 1.55 -1.21
C ILE A 158 -8.69 2.01 -1.87
N LEU A 159 -8.25 3.25 -1.60
CA LEU A 159 -7.00 3.78 -2.13
C LEU A 159 -5.79 2.95 -1.70
N ILE A 160 -5.69 2.62 -0.41
CA ILE A 160 -4.60 1.79 0.13
C ILE A 160 -4.64 0.39 -0.50
N THR A 161 -5.82 -0.22 -0.62
CA THR A 161 -5.99 -1.53 -1.25
C THR A 161 -5.50 -1.52 -2.71
N MET A 162 -5.90 -0.51 -3.49
CA MET A 162 -5.45 -0.37 -4.88
C MET A 162 -3.94 -0.15 -4.98
N ALA A 163 -3.36 0.67 -4.11
CA ALA A 163 -1.93 0.91 -4.08
C ALA A 163 -1.16 -0.39 -3.77
N VAL A 164 -1.55 -1.11 -2.72
CA VAL A 164 -0.89 -2.35 -2.26
C VAL A 164 -1.01 -3.45 -3.30
N TYR A 165 -2.19 -3.61 -3.91
CA TYR A 165 -2.40 -4.54 -5.02
C TYR A 165 -1.50 -4.20 -6.21
N THR A 166 -1.44 -2.92 -6.59
CA THR A 166 -0.63 -2.46 -7.71
C THR A 166 0.87 -2.69 -7.46
N ILE A 167 1.35 -2.45 -6.24
CA ILE A 167 2.75 -2.72 -5.87
C ILE A 167 3.06 -4.21 -6.02
N GLY A 168 2.20 -5.10 -5.52
CA GLY A 168 2.38 -6.55 -5.69
C GLY A 168 2.42 -6.96 -7.16
N HIS A 169 1.45 -6.47 -7.95
CA HIS A 169 1.37 -6.72 -9.38
C HIS A 169 2.64 -6.27 -10.13
N ARG A 170 3.15 -5.09 -9.77
CA ARG A 170 4.37 -4.54 -10.34
C ARG A 170 5.61 -5.32 -9.92
N GLN A 171 5.71 -5.74 -8.66
CA GLN A 171 6.83 -6.56 -8.20
C GLN A 171 6.95 -7.85 -9.02
N ALA A 172 5.82 -8.48 -9.36
CA ALA A 172 5.80 -9.63 -10.27
C ALA A 172 6.26 -9.26 -11.69
N ALA A 173 5.77 -8.14 -12.24
CA ALA A 173 6.15 -7.68 -13.57
C ALA A 173 7.64 -7.31 -13.71
N ASP A 174 8.24 -6.76 -12.65
CA ASP A 174 9.64 -6.33 -12.62
C ASP A 174 10.61 -7.46 -12.19
N LYS A 175 10.10 -8.62 -11.76
CA LYS A 175 10.91 -9.79 -11.39
C LYS A 175 11.64 -10.34 -12.61
N THR A 176 12.97 -10.42 -12.53
CA THR A 176 13.86 -10.86 -13.62
C THR A 176 14.66 -12.13 -13.34
N SER A 177 14.66 -12.57 -12.08
CA SER A 177 15.36 -13.76 -11.61
C SER A 177 14.36 -14.78 -11.06
N TYR A 178 14.49 -16.01 -11.52
CA TYR A 178 13.58 -17.10 -11.20
C TYR A 178 14.37 -18.36 -10.84
N PHE A 179 13.81 -19.16 -9.95
CA PHE A 179 14.33 -20.49 -9.66
C PHE A 179 13.72 -21.48 -10.65
N LEU A 180 14.55 -22.12 -11.46
CA LEU A 180 14.12 -23.00 -12.53
C LEU A 180 14.13 -24.45 -12.06
N LEU A 181 12.99 -25.13 -12.20
CA LEU A 181 12.82 -26.55 -11.89
C LEU A 181 13.06 -27.44 -13.12
N GLY A 182 13.28 -26.81 -14.28
CA GLY A 182 13.54 -27.43 -15.57
C GLY A 182 13.84 -26.37 -16.63
N LYS A 183 13.83 -26.74 -17.92
CA LYS A 183 14.12 -25.78 -19.01
C LYS A 183 13.04 -24.71 -19.21
N GLU A 184 11.79 -25.05 -18.91
CA GLU A 184 10.61 -24.21 -19.23
C GLU A 184 9.67 -24.02 -18.03
N GLU A 185 10.12 -24.34 -16.81
CA GLU A 185 9.31 -24.21 -15.59
C GLU A 185 10.03 -23.33 -14.56
N ALA A 186 9.38 -22.22 -14.21
CA ALA A 186 9.86 -21.27 -13.22
C ALA A 186 9.01 -21.37 -11.94
N LEU A 187 9.67 -21.47 -10.80
CA LEU A 187 9.05 -21.31 -9.48
C LEU A 187 8.71 -19.83 -9.28
N ILE A 188 7.43 -19.56 -9.03
CA ILE A 188 6.93 -18.21 -8.79
C ILE A 188 7.03 -17.85 -7.32
N GLU A 189 6.41 -18.67 -6.46
CA GLU A 189 6.31 -18.45 -5.03
C GLU A 189 5.98 -19.77 -4.31
N ILE A 190 6.32 -19.84 -3.02
CA ILE A 190 5.92 -20.93 -2.13
C ILE A 190 4.91 -20.38 -1.12
N TYR A 191 3.75 -21.02 -1.06
CA TYR A 191 2.64 -20.71 -0.17
C TYR A 191 2.45 -21.85 0.83
N GLY A 192 3.11 -21.75 1.99
CA GLY A 192 3.07 -22.80 3.01
C GLY A 192 3.69 -24.10 2.50
N ASP A 193 2.88 -25.13 2.36
CA ASP A 193 3.26 -26.44 1.84
C ASP A 193 3.05 -26.58 0.32
N LYS A 194 2.70 -25.49 -0.39
CA LYS A 194 2.44 -25.51 -1.84
C LYS A 194 3.48 -24.68 -2.59
N ALA A 195 4.10 -25.27 -3.60
CA ALA A 195 4.92 -24.55 -4.56
C ALA A 195 4.12 -24.26 -5.82
N VAL A 196 4.16 -23.01 -6.29
CA VAL A 196 3.49 -22.61 -7.53
C VAL A 196 4.51 -22.36 -8.61
N THR A 197 4.38 -23.09 -9.71
CA THR A 197 5.26 -22.97 -10.87
C THR A 197 4.46 -22.55 -12.09
N ILE A 198 5.13 -21.88 -13.01
CA ILE A 198 4.54 -21.49 -14.29
C ILE A 198 5.43 -21.93 -15.44
N GLY A 199 4.78 -22.47 -16.47
CA GLY A 199 5.43 -22.78 -17.74
C GLY A 199 5.70 -21.51 -18.54
N PHE A 200 6.91 -21.36 -19.07
CA PHE A 200 7.28 -20.25 -19.96
C PHE A 200 8.15 -20.76 -21.11
N ASN A 201 8.09 -20.08 -22.26
CA ASN A 201 8.99 -20.38 -23.37
C ASN A 201 10.37 -19.77 -23.08
N SER A 202 11.42 -20.59 -23.05
CA SER A 202 12.77 -20.14 -22.67
C SER A 202 13.43 -19.17 -23.66
N GLU A 203 12.99 -19.17 -24.92
CA GLU A 203 13.54 -18.29 -25.97
C GLU A 203 12.87 -16.92 -25.97
N THR A 204 11.54 -16.89 -25.73
CA THR A 204 10.75 -15.64 -25.81
C THR A 204 10.40 -15.03 -24.45
N GLY A 205 10.55 -15.77 -23.35
CA GLY A 205 10.15 -15.34 -22.01
C GLY A 205 8.63 -15.19 -21.84
N VAL A 206 7.84 -15.72 -22.78
CA VAL A 206 6.37 -15.60 -22.76
C VAL A 206 5.77 -16.70 -21.89
N LEU A 207 4.84 -16.31 -21.02
CA LEU A 207 4.08 -17.22 -20.17
C LEU A 207 3.14 -18.08 -21.02
N THR A 208 3.19 -19.40 -20.82
CA THR A 208 2.33 -20.37 -21.52
C THR A 208 0.95 -20.51 -20.89
N GLY A 209 0.73 -19.94 -19.69
CA GLY A 209 -0.50 -20.10 -18.92
C GLY A 209 -0.64 -21.46 -18.20
N LYS A 210 0.30 -22.39 -18.40
CA LYS A 210 0.34 -23.66 -17.67
C LYS A 210 0.86 -23.43 -16.26
N VAL A 211 -0.05 -23.21 -15.33
CA VAL A 211 0.24 -23.14 -13.89
C VAL A 211 0.21 -24.55 -13.31
N LYS A 212 1.25 -24.94 -12.59
CA LYS A 212 1.26 -26.17 -11.80
C LYS A 212 1.45 -25.83 -10.33
N ILE A 213 0.72 -26.55 -9.49
CA ILE A 213 0.77 -26.40 -8.04
C ILE A 213 1.15 -27.76 -7.50
N PHE A 214 2.27 -27.82 -6.79
CA PHE A 214 2.76 -29.04 -6.20
C PHE A 214 2.75 -28.89 -4.70
N GLN A 215 2.44 -29.98 -4.00
CA GLN A 215 2.71 -30.05 -2.57
C GLN A 215 4.20 -30.33 -2.39
N ILE A 216 4.82 -29.64 -1.44
CA ILE A 216 6.25 -29.77 -1.18
C ILE A 216 6.47 -31.05 -0.38
N ASP A 217 6.96 -32.07 -1.07
CA ASP A 217 7.37 -33.32 -0.44
C ASP A 217 8.74 -33.13 0.26
N SER A 218 9.05 -34.00 1.24
CA SER A 218 10.28 -33.94 2.04
C SER A 218 11.59 -34.06 1.24
N SER A 219 11.52 -34.39 -0.06
CA SER A 219 12.65 -34.46 -0.99
C SER A 219 13.17 -33.10 -1.45
N GLY A 220 12.43 -32.01 -1.23
CA GLY A 220 12.81 -30.66 -1.66
C GLY A 220 12.86 -30.48 -3.18
N PHE A 221 13.15 -29.25 -3.63
CA PHE A 221 13.25 -28.93 -5.05
C PHE A 221 14.71 -28.87 -5.49
N THR A 222 15.07 -29.63 -6.53
CA THR A 222 16.34 -29.47 -7.24
C THR A 222 16.14 -28.53 -8.41
N GLY A 223 16.88 -27.43 -8.45
CA GLY A 223 16.79 -26.42 -9.49
C GLY A 223 17.90 -25.40 -9.39
N GLU A 224 17.93 -24.47 -10.33
CA GLU A 224 18.94 -23.41 -10.40
C GLU A 224 18.29 -22.03 -10.46
N THR A 225 18.82 -21.08 -9.69
CA THR A 225 18.43 -19.67 -9.82
C THR A 225 19.08 -19.09 -11.07
N LYS A 226 18.27 -18.68 -12.05
CA LYS A 226 18.75 -18.06 -13.27
C LYS A 226 18.07 -16.72 -13.53
N LYS A 227 18.86 -15.74 -13.96
CA LYS A 227 18.35 -14.48 -14.48
C LYS A 227 17.93 -14.70 -15.93
N ILE A 228 16.63 -14.80 -16.15
CA ILE A 228 16.03 -15.08 -17.47
C ILE A 228 15.31 -13.85 -18.07
N GLY A 229 15.27 -12.73 -17.34
CA GLY A 229 14.57 -11.53 -17.77
C GLY A 229 13.11 -11.52 -17.32
N LYS A 230 12.34 -10.53 -17.78
CA LYS A 230 10.93 -10.36 -17.39
C LYS A 230 10.08 -11.40 -18.11
N LEU A 231 9.24 -12.12 -17.35
CA LEU A 231 8.23 -12.99 -17.93
C LEU A 231 7.04 -12.14 -18.37
N THR A 232 6.58 -12.29 -19.61
CA THR A 232 5.48 -11.47 -20.16
C THR A 232 4.27 -12.33 -20.51
N LYS A 233 3.06 -11.79 -20.32
CA LYS A 233 1.84 -12.42 -20.84
C LYS A 233 1.88 -12.39 -22.38
N ALA A 234 1.43 -13.46 -23.02
CA ALA A 234 1.23 -13.45 -24.47
C ALA A 234 0.28 -12.30 -24.84
N LYS A 235 0.64 -11.50 -25.85
CA LYS A 235 -0.30 -10.50 -26.41
C LYS A 235 -1.50 -11.25 -26.97
N GLN A 236 -2.64 -11.12 -26.31
CA GLN A 236 -3.92 -11.50 -26.89
C GLN A 236 -4.22 -10.46 -27.98
N TYR A 237 -4.16 -10.88 -29.24
CA TYR A 237 -4.61 -10.12 -30.40
C TYR A 237 -6.11 -10.33 -30.59
#